data_AF-A0A0B8WJC7-F1
#
_entry.id   AF-A0A0B8WJC7-F1
#
_cell.length_a   1.000
_cell.length_b   1.000
_cell.length_c   1.000
_cell.angle_alpha   90.00
_cell.angle_beta   90.00
_cell.angle_gamma   90.00
#
_symmetry.space_group_name_H-M   'P 1'
#
loop_
_entity.id
_entity.type
_entity.pdbx_description
1 polymer ?
#
loop_
_entity_poly.entity_id
_entity_poly.type
_entity_poly.pdbx_seq_one_letter_code
_entity_poly.pdbx_strand_id
1 'polypeptide(L)'
;MRIKIFILTAALMPTFSFAQTTAVNPANADAIFQSMQTQQQFMLQQQAAQAQAAANQAVQAQQAQAEAVQKQSIFQLLMGFCTNMFSGGGKQTALGSDTKKVEDTSYDVMDAAWAAREKEGFIYERDLDRNVAREVGGDVVAKLAKGCDNFINKEGQLGPWGSYTLQQIKEKPDSFGENIPDDITKWCPNYPKMSKDQRELYWVWIIMSMASSESSCNPRNDNANAPNGTAIGLLQVWKPVCPKARDLHIPYQNIQCGIDLLAKELQNRDTLMTPTSRGPEGTYWGPLRSDDWNKRRGGDISGAQKTRAIMSQYRYCK
;
A
#
# COMPACT_ATOMS: atom_id res chain seq x y z
N MET A 1 -48.24 -22.08 -6.36
CA MET A 1 -48.10 -22.89 -5.13
C MET A 1 -48.33 -21.95 -3.94
N ARG A 2 -49.52 -21.98 -3.32
CA ARG A 2 -49.93 -21.02 -2.27
C ARG A 2 -49.65 -21.63 -0.90
N ILE A 3 -48.73 -21.03 -0.15
CA ILE A 3 -48.39 -21.44 1.22
C ILE A 3 -49.26 -20.61 2.17
N LYS A 4 -50.13 -21.28 2.94
CA LYS A 4 -50.90 -20.67 4.03
C LYS A 4 -50.06 -20.75 5.31
N ILE A 5 -49.79 -19.61 5.92
CA ILE A 5 -49.10 -19.51 7.22
C ILE A 5 -50.17 -19.40 8.32
N PHE A 6 -50.20 -20.37 9.22
CA PHE A 6 -50.99 -20.34 10.45
C PHE A 6 -50.17 -19.66 11.55
N ILE A 7 -50.67 -18.57 12.11
CA ILE A 7 -50.11 -17.91 13.29
C ILE A 7 -50.92 -18.40 14.50
N LEU A 8 -50.27 -19.15 15.38
CA LEU A 8 -50.79 -19.51 16.71
C LEU A 8 -50.25 -18.49 17.72
N THR A 9 -51.12 -17.63 18.25
CA THR A 9 -50.84 -16.75 19.38
C THR A 9 -51.33 -17.40 20.67
N ALA A 10 -50.43 -17.97 21.46
CA ALA A 10 -50.71 -18.44 22.81
C ALA A 10 -50.33 -17.34 23.81
N ALA A 11 -51.32 -16.63 24.34
CA ALA A 11 -51.16 -15.69 25.44
C ALA A 11 -51.23 -16.45 26.78
N LEU A 12 -50.08 -16.69 27.41
CA LEU A 12 -49.99 -17.14 28.80
C LEU A 12 -49.93 -15.90 29.69
N MET A 13 -51.04 -15.58 30.36
CA MET A 13 -51.05 -14.59 31.44
C MET A 13 -50.72 -15.26 32.77
N PRO A 14 -49.70 -14.80 33.52
CA PRO A 14 -49.44 -15.29 34.86
C PRO A 14 -50.47 -14.75 35.85
N THR A 15 -51.15 -15.64 36.57
CA THR A 15 -52.02 -15.30 37.70
C THR A 15 -51.16 -14.98 38.94
N PHE A 16 -51.09 -13.71 39.32
CA PHE A 16 -50.48 -13.29 40.58
C PHE A 16 -51.45 -13.51 41.75
N SER A 17 -51.08 -14.39 42.68
CA SER A 17 -51.75 -14.53 43.98
C SER A 17 -51.13 -13.56 44.99
N PHE A 18 -51.93 -12.66 45.55
CA PHE A 18 -51.52 -11.75 46.62
C PHE A 18 -51.57 -12.48 47.97
N ALA A 19 -50.42 -12.78 48.55
CA ALA A 19 -50.30 -13.25 49.92
C ALA A 19 -50.26 -12.05 50.89
N GLN A 20 -50.94 -12.19 52.02
CA GLN A 20 -51.09 -11.15 53.05
C GLN A 20 -49.76 -10.76 53.71
N THR A 21 -49.60 -9.46 53.92
CA THR A 21 -48.42 -8.78 54.44
C THR A 21 -48.28 -8.97 55.96
N THR A 22 -47.28 -9.75 56.38
CA THR A 22 -46.70 -9.68 57.73
C THR A 22 -45.71 -8.52 57.80
N ALA A 23 -45.73 -7.75 58.90
CA ALA A 23 -44.88 -6.57 59.11
C ALA A 23 -43.39 -6.88 58.88
N VAL A 24 -42.77 -6.12 57.97
CA VAL A 24 -41.37 -6.28 57.56
C VAL A 24 -40.46 -5.74 58.67
N ASN A 25 -39.61 -6.60 59.22
CA ASN A 25 -38.54 -6.22 60.13
C ASN A 25 -37.58 -5.25 59.39
N PRO A 26 -37.25 -4.06 59.92
CA PRO A 26 -36.45 -3.04 59.21
C PRO A 26 -35.08 -3.53 58.72
N ALA A 27 -34.49 -4.55 59.35
CA ALA A 27 -33.25 -5.18 58.88
C ALA A 27 -33.38 -5.92 57.53
N ASN A 28 -34.59 -6.29 57.11
CA ASN A 28 -34.85 -6.94 55.81
C ASN A 28 -35.14 -5.94 54.68
N ALA A 29 -35.45 -4.68 54.99
CA ALA A 29 -35.75 -3.67 53.97
C ALA A 29 -34.51 -3.31 53.14
N ASP A 30 -33.35 -3.19 53.79
CA ASP A 30 -32.07 -2.89 53.13
C ASP A 30 -31.62 -4.03 52.20
N ALA A 31 -31.79 -5.28 52.62
CA ALA A 31 -31.45 -6.45 51.80
C ALA A 31 -32.34 -6.53 50.55
N ILE A 32 -33.64 -6.24 50.68
CA ILE A 32 -34.57 -6.18 49.54
C ILE A 32 -34.17 -5.05 48.59
N PHE A 33 -33.86 -3.86 49.12
CA PHE A 33 -33.45 -2.72 48.29
C PHE A 33 -32.15 -2.97 47.53
N GLN A 34 -31.13 -3.56 48.19
CA GLN A 34 -29.88 -3.95 47.52
C GLN A 34 -30.12 -5.02 46.44
N SER A 35 -31.01 -5.98 46.69
CA SER A 35 -31.34 -7.01 45.69
C SER A 35 -32.02 -6.41 44.45
N MET A 36 -32.92 -5.44 44.63
CA MET A 36 -33.58 -4.73 43.54
C MET A 36 -32.58 -3.88 42.74
N GLN A 37 -31.67 -3.16 43.40
CA GLN A 37 -30.62 -2.41 42.73
C GLN A 37 -29.70 -3.32 41.91
N THR A 38 -29.34 -4.48 42.45
CA THR A 38 -28.49 -5.45 41.74
C THR A 38 -29.21 -6.03 40.52
N GLN A 39 -30.49 -6.36 40.63
CA GLN A 39 -31.29 -6.81 39.49
C GLN A 39 -31.44 -5.72 38.42
N GLN A 40 -31.63 -4.47 38.83
CA GLN A 40 -31.71 -3.34 37.90
C GLN A 40 -30.39 -3.11 37.15
N GLN A 41 -29.25 -3.20 37.83
CA GLN A 41 -27.93 -3.09 37.21
C GLN A 41 -27.67 -4.23 36.22
N PHE A 42 -28.04 -5.46 36.57
CA PHE A 42 -27.90 -6.61 35.68
C PHE A 42 -28.72 -6.45 34.40
N MET A 43 -29.97 -5.99 34.51
CA MET A 43 -30.84 -5.68 33.36
C MET A 43 -30.24 -4.61 32.45
N LEU A 44 -29.73 -3.50 33.02
CA LEU A 44 -29.08 -2.43 32.26
C LEU A 44 -27.83 -2.93 31.54
N GLN A 45 -27.01 -3.75 32.20
CA GLN A 45 -25.81 -4.33 31.59
C GLN A 45 -26.16 -5.28 30.44
N GLN A 46 -27.21 -6.08 30.59
CA GLN A 46 -27.68 -6.97 29.51
C GLN A 46 -28.18 -6.16 28.30
N GLN A 47 -28.92 -5.07 28.54
CA GLN A 47 -29.39 -4.20 27.47
C GLN A 47 -28.24 -3.51 26.72
N ALA A 48 -27.21 -3.05 27.45
CA ALA A 48 -26.02 -2.44 26.86
C ALA A 48 -25.24 -3.45 25.99
N ALA A 49 -25.09 -4.70 26.46
CA ALA A 49 -24.42 -5.75 25.70
C ALA A 49 -25.17 -6.08 24.39
N GLN A 50 -26.50 -6.13 24.43
CA GLN A 50 -27.32 -6.35 23.23
C GLN A 50 -27.21 -5.19 22.24
N ALA A 51 -27.22 -3.94 22.72
CA ALA A 51 -27.03 -2.76 21.87
C ALA A 51 -25.67 -2.76 21.18
N GLN A 52 -24.61 -3.14 21.90
CA GLN A 52 -23.26 -3.23 21.33
C GLN A 52 -23.14 -4.36 20.29
N ALA A 53 -23.78 -5.50 20.53
CA ALA A 53 -23.84 -6.59 19.56
C ALA A 53 -24.57 -6.16 18.27
N ALA A 54 -25.70 -5.45 18.38
CA ALA A 54 -26.43 -4.92 17.24
C ALA A 54 -25.62 -3.88 16.45
N ALA A 55 -24.89 -2.99 17.14
CA ALA A 55 -24.02 -2.02 16.50
C ALA A 55 -22.88 -2.71 15.71
N ASN A 56 -22.26 -3.73 16.28
CA ASN A 56 -21.21 -4.51 15.61
C ASN A 56 -21.75 -5.23 14.37
N GLN A 57 -22.95 -5.80 14.43
CA GLN A 57 -23.60 -6.42 13.28
C GLN A 57 -23.91 -5.41 12.17
N ALA A 58 -24.36 -4.19 12.53
CA ALA A 58 -24.60 -3.13 11.56
C ALA A 58 -23.31 -2.67 10.85
N VAL A 59 -22.21 -2.53 11.59
CA VAL A 59 -20.89 -2.20 11.01
C VAL A 59 -20.42 -3.31 10.07
N GLN A 60 -20.54 -4.58 10.45
CA GLN A 60 -20.19 -5.71 9.58
C GLN A 60 -21.05 -5.76 8.32
N ALA A 61 -22.35 -5.48 8.43
CA ALA A 61 -23.24 -5.40 7.28
C ALA A 61 -22.86 -4.25 6.32
N GLN A 62 -22.48 -3.09 6.85
CA GLN A 62 -21.99 -1.97 6.05
C GLN A 62 -20.66 -2.28 5.36
N GLN A 63 -19.73 -2.95 6.05
CA GLN A 63 -18.46 -3.39 5.46
C GLN A 63 -18.68 -4.42 4.35
N ALA A 64 -19.56 -5.41 4.57
CA ALA A 64 -19.92 -6.39 3.55
C ALA A 64 -20.59 -5.75 2.32
N GLN A 65 -21.44 -4.73 2.53
CA GLN A 65 -22.04 -3.96 1.43
C GLN A 65 -20.99 -3.11 0.70
N ALA A 66 -20.05 -2.47 1.40
CA ALA A 66 -18.96 -1.73 0.77
C ALA A 66 -18.06 -2.64 -0.08
N GLU A 67 -17.73 -3.83 0.42
CA GLU A 67 -16.99 -4.84 -0.35
C GLU A 67 -17.79 -5.35 -1.54
N ALA A 68 -19.10 -5.56 -1.40
CA ALA A 68 -19.98 -5.98 -2.50
C ALA A 68 -20.09 -4.91 -3.59
N VAL A 69 -20.21 -3.63 -3.20
CA VAL A 69 -20.22 -2.48 -4.13
C VAL A 69 -18.86 -2.33 -4.81
N GLN A 70 -17.76 -2.50 -4.08
CA GLN A 70 -16.41 -2.48 -4.67
C GLN A 70 -16.21 -3.63 -5.66
N LYS A 71 -16.70 -4.83 -5.36
CA LYS A 71 -16.68 -5.97 -6.28
C LYS A 71 -17.60 -5.74 -7.48
N GLN A 72 -18.75 -5.11 -7.30
CA GLN A 72 -19.67 -4.76 -8.39
C GLN A 72 -19.13 -3.64 -9.28
N SER A 73 -18.45 -2.63 -8.75
CA SER A 73 -17.84 -1.56 -9.55
C SER A 73 -16.65 -2.09 -10.34
N ILE A 74 -15.83 -2.97 -9.75
CA ILE A 74 -14.79 -3.71 -10.47
C ILE A 74 -15.40 -4.62 -11.54
N PHE A 75 -16.48 -5.34 -11.21
CA PHE A 75 -17.16 -6.22 -12.17
C PHE A 75 -17.87 -5.45 -13.27
N GLN A 76 -18.43 -4.27 -13.02
CA GLN A 76 -19.01 -3.41 -14.07
C GLN A 76 -17.92 -2.79 -14.95
N LEU A 77 -16.74 -2.44 -14.40
CA LEU A 77 -15.57 -2.09 -15.20
C LEU A 77 -15.17 -3.26 -16.11
N LEU A 78 -15.08 -4.48 -15.55
CA LEU A 78 -14.71 -5.70 -16.28
C LEU A 78 -15.78 -6.15 -17.30
N MET A 79 -17.07 -6.01 -16.99
CA MET A 79 -18.16 -6.41 -17.87
C MET A 79 -18.47 -5.37 -18.94
N GLY A 80 -18.33 -4.07 -18.63
CA GLY A 80 -18.31 -3.02 -19.65
C GLY A 80 -17.17 -3.21 -20.65
N PHE A 81 -16.03 -3.73 -20.18
CA PHE A 81 -14.92 -4.17 -21.03
C PHE A 81 -15.28 -5.40 -21.88
N CYS A 82 -16.01 -6.37 -21.32
CA CYS A 82 -16.44 -7.57 -22.05
C CYS A 82 -17.52 -7.30 -23.11
N THR A 83 -18.49 -6.42 -22.86
CA THR A 83 -19.51 -6.07 -23.88
C THR A 83 -18.91 -5.36 -25.09
N ASN A 84 -17.81 -4.60 -24.91
CA ASN A 84 -17.09 -3.97 -26.02
C ASN A 84 -16.11 -4.92 -26.73
N MET A 85 -15.62 -5.97 -26.06
CA MET A 85 -14.75 -6.97 -26.70
C MET A 85 -15.49 -8.11 -27.40
N PHE A 86 -16.71 -8.46 -26.97
CA PHE A 86 -17.45 -9.62 -27.50
C PHE A 86 -18.61 -9.27 -28.44
N SER A 87 -18.87 -7.99 -28.74
CA SER A 87 -19.73 -7.61 -29.88
C SER A 87 -18.95 -7.62 -31.21
N GLY A 88 -18.19 -8.70 -31.43
CA GLY A 88 -17.66 -9.06 -32.74
C GLY A 88 -18.78 -9.56 -33.65
N GLY A 89 -19.54 -8.63 -34.23
CA GLY A 89 -20.70 -8.94 -35.05
C GLY A 89 -21.20 -7.76 -35.88
N GLY A 90 -20.32 -7.23 -36.73
CA GLY A 90 -20.63 -6.53 -37.99
C GLY A 90 -21.85 -5.60 -38.06
N LYS A 91 -21.58 -4.28 -38.08
CA LYS A 91 -21.93 -3.30 -39.13
C LYS A 91 -22.17 -1.92 -38.50
N GLN A 92 -21.30 -0.99 -38.88
CA GLN A 92 -21.49 0.46 -38.90
C GLN A 92 -22.37 1.05 -37.78
N THR A 93 -21.74 1.44 -36.67
CA THR A 93 -22.24 2.59 -35.92
C THR A 93 -21.75 3.86 -36.61
N ALA A 94 -22.70 4.64 -37.10
CA ALA A 94 -22.49 5.97 -37.65
C ALA A 94 -22.09 6.95 -36.53
N LEU A 95 -20.82 6.93 -36.13
CA LEU A 95 -20.09 7.96 -35.41
C LEU A 95 -18.64 7.46 -35.31
N GLY A 96 -17.71 8.15 -35.98
CA GLY A 96 -16.33 7.73 -36.19
C GLY A 96 -15.56 7.55 -34.88
N SER A 97 -15.55 6.33 -34.35
CA SER A 97 -14.72 5.93 -33.22
C SER A 97 -13.62 5.01 -33.74
N ASP A 98 -12.39 5.53 -33.75
CA ASP A 98 -11.17 4.74 -33.95
C ASP A 98 -11.19 3.51 -33.05
N THR A 99 -10.94 2.34 -33.63
CA THR A 99 -10.68 1.11 -32.88
C THR A 99 -9.34 1.25 -32.17
N LYS A 100 -9.33 1.86 -30.98
CA LYS A 100 -8.17 1.87 -30.08
C LYS A 100 -7.74 0.44 -29.78
N LYS A 101 -6.44 0.17 -29.78
CA LYS A 101 -5.92 -1.16 -29.45
C LYS A 101 -6.21 -1.46 -27.98
N VAL A 102 -6.38 -2.75 -27.63
CA VAL A 102 -6.62 -3.19 -26.24
C VAL A 102 -5.51 -2.68 -25.29
N GLU A 103 -4.27 -2.64 -25.79
CA GLU A 103 -3.12 -2.11 -25.06
C GLU A 103 -3.31 -0.62 -24.70
N ASP A 104 -3.77 0.22 -25.64
CA ASP A 104 -4.04 1.64 -25.37
C ASP A 104 -5.09 1.81 -24.25
N THR A 105 -6.10 0.94 -24.26
CA THR A 105 -7.17 0.97 -23.24
C THR A 105 -6.63 0.57 -21.87
N SER A 106 -5.72 -0.40 -21.79
CA SER A 106 -5.10 -0.80 -20.52
C SER A 106 -4.28 0.34 -19.90
N TYR A 107 -3.53 1.07 -20.72
CA TYR A 107 -2.78 2.21 -20.22
C TYR A 107 -3.68 3.38 -19.82
N ASP A 108 -4.76 3.65 -20.55
CA ASP A 108 -5.71 4.71 -20.20
C ASP A 108 -6.38 4.43 -18.84
N VAL A 109 -6.66 3.16 -18.54
CA VAL A 109 -7.15 2.74 -17.22
C VAL A 109 -6.08 2.92 -16.13
N MET A 110 -4.83 2.58 -16.41
CA MET A 110 -3.72 2.79 -15.46
C MET A 110 -3.46 4.29 -15.21
N ASP A 111 -3.51 5.14 -16.25
CA ASP A 111 -3.40 6.59 -16.12
C ASP A 111 -4.53 7.16 -15.25
N ALA A 112 -5.77 6.69 -15.46
CA ALA A 112 -6.91 7.13 -14.65
C ALA A 112 -6.76 6.70 -13.19
N ALA A 113 -6.32 5.46 -12.94
CA ALA A 113 -6.06 4.96 -11.59
C ALA A 113 -4.92 5.74 -10.91
N TRP A 114 -3.87 6.08 -11.67
CA TRP A 114 -2.77 6.91 -11.20
C TRP A 114 -3.22 8.32 -10.85
N ALA A 115 -3.96 8.99 -11.74
CA ALA A 115 -4.49 10.33 -11.52
C ALA A 115 -5.42 10.38 -10.30
N ALA A 116 -6.22 9.33 -10.09
CA ALA A 116 -7.04 9.19 -8.88
C ALA A 116 -6.17 9.11 -7.62
N ARG A 117 -5.08 8.32 -7.65
CA ARG A 117 -4.13 8.23 -6.53
C ARG A 117 -3.37 9.53 -6.28
N GLU A 118 -2.97 10.26 -7.32
CA GLU A 118 -2.39 11.60 -7.17
C GLU A 118 -3.36 12.57 -6.50
N LYS A 119 -4.66 12.45 -6.78
CA LYS A 119 -5.71 13.26 -6.14
C LYS A 119 -5.94 12.90 -4.67
N GLU A 120 -5.75 11.65 -4.29
CA GLU A 120 -5.78 11.22 -2.88
C GLU A 120 -4.62 11.82 -2.07
N GLY A 121 -3.48 12.06 -2.74
CA GLY A 121 -2.32 12.72 -2.14
C GLY A 121 -1.61 11.81 -1.14
N PHE A 122 -1.50 12.28 0.11
CA PHE A 122 -0.77 11.60 1.18
C PHE A 122 -1.67 10.69 2.01
N ILE A 123 -1.41 9.39 1.96
CA ILE A 123 -2.23 8.37 2.63
C ILE A 123 -1.43 7.54 3.62
N TYR A 124 -2.10 7.06 4.67
CA TYR A 124 -1.58 5.94 5.44
C TYR A 124 -2.04 4.66 4.75
N GLU A 125 -1.08 3.84 4.33
CA GLU A 125 -1.40 2.53 3.78
C GLU A 125 -2.06 1.65 4.83
N ARG A 126 -3.15 1.01 4.44
CA ARG A 126 -4.01 0.26 5.38
C ARG A 126 -3.31 -0.97 5.95
N ASP A 127 -2.29 -1.45 5.26
CA ASP A 127 -1.54 -2.67 5.54
C ASP A 127 -0.10 -2.38 5.99
N LEU A 128 0.18 -1.14 6.41
CA LEU A 128 1.39 -0.79 7.15
C LEU A 128 1.05 -0.34 8.57
N ASP A 129 1.85 -0.76 9.54
CA ASP A 129 1.79 -0.22 10.89
C ASP A 129 2.03 1.29 10.86
N ARG A 130 1.04 2.04 11.34
CA ARG A 130 1.05 3.51 11.33
C ARG A 130 2.18 4.09 12.17
N ASN A 131 2.54 3.45 13.29
CA ASN A 131 3.62 3.94 14.13
C ASN A 131 4.95 3.75 13.42
N VAL A 132 5.18 2.58 12.80
CA VAL A 132 6.37 2.33 11.98
C VAL A 132 6.48 3.38 10.87
N ALA A 133 5.39 3.61 10.12
CA ALA A 133 5.39 4.59 9.04
C ALA A 133 5.70 6.01 9.52
N ARG A 134 5.08 6.45 10.63
CA ARG A 134 5.35 7.76 11.27
C ARG A 134 6.79 7.90 11.71
N GLU A 135 7.36 6.86 12.30
CA GLU A 135 8.74 6.87 12.77
C GLU A 135 9.71 6.98 11.60
N VAL A 136 9.48 6.25 10.50
CA VAL A 136 10.27 6.38 9.26
C VAL A 136 10.11 7.78 8.66
N GLY A 137 8.88 8.28 8.54
CA GLY A 137 8.57 9.59 7.98
C GLY A 137 9.30 10.73 8.68
N GLY A 138 9.36 10.68 10.02
CA GLY A 138 10.08 11.67 10.83
C GLY A 138 11.57 11.82 10.46
N ASP A 139 12.21 10.76 9.98
CA ASP A 139 13.62 10.77 9.56
C ASP A 139 13.83 11.36 8.16
N VAL A 140 12.81 11.33 7.29
CA VAL A 140 12.87 11.71 5.86
C VAL A 140 13.19 13.20 5.67
N VAL A 141 12.63 14.05 6.53
CA VAL A 141 12.42 15.47 6.19
C VAL A 141 13.62 16.37 6.41
N ALA A 142 14.69 15.90 7.06
CA ALA A 142 15.85 16.74 7.30
C ALA A 142 16.83 16.84 6.12
N LYS A 143 16.80 15.92 5.12
CA LYS A 143 17.97 15.70 4.25
C LYS A 143 17.71 15.41 2.77
N LEU A 144 16.46 15.33 2.34
CA LEU A 144 16.14 14.98 0.94
C LEU A 144 15.89 16.19 0.05
N ALA A 145 16.10 15.98 -1.26
CA ALA A 145 15.77 16.97 -2.28
C ALA A 145 14.26 17.23 -2.32
N LYS A 146 13.88 18.44 -2.74
CA LYS A 146 12.48 18.82 -2.96
C LYS A 146 11.83 17.83 -3.94
N GLY A 147 10.64 17.34 -3.60
CA GLY A 147 9.90 16.38 -4.41
C GLY A 147 10.06 14.93 -3.95
N CYS A 148 11.10 14.59 -3.17
CA CYS A 148 11.24 13.25 -2.59
C CYS A 148 10.15 12.96 -1.54
N ASP A 149 9.50 13.98 -1.00
CA ASP A 149 8.34 13.86 -0.14
C ASP A 149 7.17 13.15 -0.81
N ASN A 150 7.07 13.11 -2.15
CA ASN A 150 6.07 12.29 -2.84
C ASN A 150 6.23 10.77 -2.61
N PHE A 151 7.36 10.32 -2.05
CA PHE A 151 7.48 8.97 -1.52
C PHE A 151 6.85 8.87 -0.14
N ILE A 152 7.34 9.63 0.83
CA ILE A 152 6.85 9.61 2.22
C ILE A 152 7.04 10.99 2.86
N ASN A 153 6.05 11.51 3.57
CA ASN A 153 6.15 12.78 4.28
C ASN A 153 6.62 12.62 5.73
N LYS A 154 6.81 13.73 6.47
CA LYS A 154 7.22 13.71 7.89
C LYS A 154 6.23 13.01 8.80
N GLU A 155 4.96 12.98 8.42
CA GLU A 155 3.90 12.27 9.12
C GLU A 155 3.93 10.76 8.83
N GLY A 156 4.81 10.27 7.96
CA GLY A 156 4.86 8.86 7.59
C GLY A 156 3.75 8.42 6.64
N GLN A 157 3.03 9.37 6.05
CA GLN A 157 2.07 9.07 5.00
C GLN A 157 2.84 8.91 3.69
N LEU A 158 2.48 7.87 2.92
CA LEU A 158 3.04 7.70 1.59
C LEU A 158 2.34 8.66 0.64
N GLY A 159 3.14 9.37 -0.15
CA GLY A 159 2.63 10.11 -1.30
C GLY A 159 2.35 9.16 -2.49
N PRO A 160 1.91 9.71 -3.63
CA PRO A 160 1.55 8.90 -4.80
C PRO A 160 2.68 7.98 -5.27
N TRP A 161 3.93 8.44 -5.21
CA TRP A 161 5.09 7.67 -5.66
C TRP A 161 5.44 6.57 -4.66
N GLY A 162 5.36 6.84 -3.37
CA GLY A 162 5.67 5.86 -2.32
C GLY A 162 4.62 4.79 -2.21
N SER A 163 3.34 5.16 -2.29
CA SER A 163 2.21 4.22 -2.31
C SER A 163 2.35 3.23 -3.47
N TYR A 164 2.65 3.74 -4.66
CA TYR A 164 2.84 2.88 -5.82
C TYR A 164 4.14 2.08 -5.80
N THR A 165 5.23 2.65 -5.27
CA THR A 165 6.47 1.92 -5.02
C THR A 165 6.21 0.73 -4.10
N LEU A 166 5.50 0.97 -2.98
CA LEU A 166 5.12 -0.09 -2.04
C LEU A 166 4.28 -1.17 -2.71
N GLN A 167 3.28 -0.77 -3.50
CA GLN A 167 2.47 -1.71 -4.27
C GLN A 167 3.33 -2.60 -5.18
N GLN A 168 4.24 -1.99 -5.96
CA GLN A 168 5.11 -2.72 -6.89
C GLN A 168 6.12 -3.65 -6.17
N ILE A 169 6.57 -3.28 -4.97
CA ILE A 169 7.37 -4.13 -4.08
C ILE A 169 6.56 -5.34 -3.62
N LYS A 170 5.32 -5.12 -3.15
CA LYS A 170 4.42 -6.18 -2.65
C LYS A 170 4.02 -7.18 -3.72
N GLU A 171 3.96 -6.76 -4.98
CA GLU A 171 3.69 -7.63 -6.13
C GLU A 171 4.86 -8.57 -6.46
N LYS A 172 6.04 -8.40 -5.82
CA LYS A 172 7.27 -9.15 -6.10
C LYS A 172 7.97 -9.62 -4.81
N PRO A 173 7.31 -10.44 -3.98
CA PRO A 173 7.81 -10.85 -2.65
C PRO A 173 9.17 -11.59 -2.71
N ASP A 174 9.39 -12.39 -3.75
CA ASP A 174 10.64 -13.14 -3.95
C ASP A 174 11.84 -12.23 -4.18
N SER A 175 11.62 -11.00 -4.67
CA SER A 175 12.67 -10.00 -4.86
C SER A 175 12.74 -9.02 -3.69
N PHE A 176 11.59 -8.69 -3.11
CA PHE A 176 11.45 -7.64 -2.10
C PHE A 176 10.60 -8.11 -0.93
N GLY A 177 10.94 -7.68 0.28
CA GLY A 177 10.18 -8.03 1.49
C GLY A 177 10.58 -9.38 2.08
N GLU A 178 10.42 -10.48 1.33
CA GLU A 178 10.85 -11.81 1.79
C GLU A 178 12.34 -12.05 1.53
N ASN A 179 12.87 -11.50 0.43
CA ASN A 179 14.30 -11.59 0.15
C ASN A 179 15.16 -10.86 1.21
N ILE A 180 16.28 -11.47 1.59
CA ILE A 180 17.32 -10.88 2.43
C ILE A 180 18.62 -10.91 1.61
N PRO A 181 18.92 -9.86 0.83
CA PRO A 181 20.12 -9.86 -0.01
C PRO A 181 21.39 -10.10 0.82
N ASP A 182 22.33 -10.88 0.29
CA ASP A 182 23.55 -11.33 0.98
C ASP A 182 24.38 -10.17 1.57
N ASP A 183 24.39 -9.03 0.89
CA ASP A 183 25.15 -7.86 1.29
C ASP A 183 24.33 -6.84 2.10
N ILE A 184 23.04 -7.09 2.35
CA ILE A 184 22.13 -6.10 2.95
C ILE A 184 22.59 -5.69 4.35
N THR A 185 23.18 -6.62 5.12
CA THR A 185 23.68 -6.37 6.47
C THR A 185 24.88 -5.44 6.50
N LYS A 186 25.60 -5.27 5.39
CA LYS A 186 26.68 -4.26 5.27
C LYS A 186 26.12 -2.84 5.27
N TRP A 187 24.89 -2.66 4.78
CA TRP A 187 24.24 -1.37 4.63
C TRP A 187 23.19 -1.11 5.71
N CYS A 188 22.59 -2.19 6.22
CA CYS A 188 21.53 -2.21 7.20
C CYS A 188 21.64 -3.47 8.09
N PRO A 189 22.55 -3.47 9.09
CA PRO A 189 22.86 -4.66 9.90
C PRO A 189 21.65 -5.37 10.50
N ASN A 190 20.63 -4.62 10.91
CA ASN A 190 19.44 -5.14 11.56
C ASN A 190 18.33 -5.59 10.60
N TYR A 191 18.52 -5.48 9.27
CA TYR A 191 17.53 -5.84 8.26
C TYR A 191 16.93 -7.26 8.42
N PRO A 192 17.72 -8.33 8.70
CA PRO A 192 17.17 -9.68 8.86
C PRO A 192 16.21 -9.84 10.05
N LYS A 193 16.23 -8.89 11.01
CA LYS A 193 15.38 -8.91 12.20
C LYS A 193 14.18 -7.97 12.09
N MET A 194 14.10 -7.18 11.02
CA MET A 194 12.99 -6.26 10.79
C MET A 194 11.67 -7.02 10.59
N SER A 195 10.59 -6.42 11.06
CA SER A 195 9.23 -6.82 10.70
C SER A 195 8.99 -6.65 9.20
N LYS A 196 7.93 -7.27 8.67
CA LYS A 196 7.53 -7.14 7.27
C LYS A 196 7.38 -5.66 6.86
N ASP A 197 6.61 -4.89 7.62
CA ASP A 197 6.35 -3.47 7.35
C ASP A 197 7.63 -2.63 7.37
N GLN A 198 8.56 -2.93 8.29
CA GLN A 198 9.86 -2.28 8.35
C GLN A 198 10.72 -2.60 7.11
N ARG A 199 10.66 -3.82 6.57
CA ARG A 199 11.39 -4.18 5.34
C ARG A 199 10.78 -3.54 4.10
N GLU A 200 9.45 -3.53 4.02
CA GLU A 200 8.72 -2.91 2.92
C GLU A 200 8.99 -1.41 2.85
N LEU A 201 8.92 -0.71 3.98
CA LEU A 201 9.28 0.71 4.05
C LEU A 201 10.77 0.95 3.79
N TYR A 202 11.65 0.01 4.13
CA TYR A 202 13.07 0.11 3.76
C TYR A 202 13.28 0.06 2.25
N TRP A 203 12.54 -0.79 1.54
CA TRP A 203 12.60 -0.83 0.08
C TRP A 203 12.05 0.45 -0.56
N VAL A 204 10.95 1.01 -0.04
CA VAL A 204 10.48 2.36 -0.45
C VAL A 204 11.58 3.40 -0.19
N TRP A 205 12.25 3.32 0.95
CA TRP A 205 13.36 4.21 1.30
C TRP A 205 14.56 4.09 0.35
N ILE A 206 14.91 2.88 -0.09
CA ILE A 206 15.97 2.63 -1.08
C ILE A 206 15.60 3.27 -2.42
N ILE A 207 14.39 3.04 -2.93
CA ILE A 207 13.94 3.60 -4.22
C ILE A 207 13.92 5.13 -4.16
N MET A 208 13.44 5.71 -3.06
CA MET A 208 13.50 7.15 -2.81
C MET A 208 14.95 7.66 -2.76
N SER A 209 15.86 6.92 -2.13
CA SER A 209 17.30 7.25 -2.06
C SER A 209 17.93 7.25 -3.46
N MET A 210 17.58 6.27 -4.29
CA MET A 210 18.00 6.20 -5.68
C MET A 210 17.46 7.39 -6.47
N ALA A 211 16.15 7.67 -6.39
CA ALA A 211 15.54 8.82 -7.07
C ALA A 211 16.17 10.16 -6.65
N SER A 212 16.52 10.31 -5.37
CA SER A 212 17.22 11.49 -4.87
C SER A 212 18.61 11.65 -5.50
N SER A 213 19.34 10.56 -5.71
CA SER A 213 20.67 10.59 -6.30
C SER A 213 20.65 10.71 -7.82
N GLU A 214 19.70 10.06 -8.48
CA GLU A 214 19.59 9.99 -9.94
C GLU A 214 18.99 11.27 -10.55
N SER A 215 17.96 11.82 -9.91
CA SER A 215 17.19 12.94 -10.48
C SER A 215 16.91 14.06 -9.51
N SER A 216 17.40 13.98 -8.27
CA SER A 216 16.93 14.83 -7.18
C SER A 216 15.40 14.77 -7.02
N CYS A 217 14.82 13.59 -7.27
CA CYS A 217 13.38 13.35 -7.27
C CYS A 217 12.59 14.23 -8.26
N ASN A 218 13.22 14.61 -9.38
CA ASN A 218 12.58 15.36 -10.46
C ASN A 218 12.20 14.42 -11.62
N PRO A 219 10.89 14.17 -11.87
CA PRO A 219 10.46 13.30 -12.96
C PRO A 219 10.69 13.89 -14.36
N ARG A 220 11.05 15.18 -14.45
CA ARG A 220 11.39 15.87 -15.71
C ARG A 220 12.88 15.96 -15.98
N ASN A 221 13.71 15.24 -15.22
CA ASN A 221 15.15 15.27 -15.40
C ASN A 221 15.60 14.34 -16.53
N ASP A 222 16.31 14.90 -17.51
CA ASP A 222 16.86 14.18 -18.65
C ASP A 222 18.39 14.28 -18.66
N ASN A 223 19.06 13.14 -18.80
CA ASN A 223 20.49 13.07 -18.97
C ASN A 223 20.83 12.47 -20.34
N ALA A 224 21.00 13.34 -21.33
CA ALA A 224 21.38 12.97 -22.70
C ALA A 224 22.83 12.42 -22.80
N ASN A 225 23.66 12.64 -21.77
CA ASN A 225 25.05 12.18 -21.75
C ASN A 225 25.21 10.78 -21.10
N ALA A 226 24.12 10.11 -20.73
CA ALA A 226 24.20 8.80 -20.14
C ALA A 226 24.73 7.75 -21.17
N PRO A 227 25.53 6.75 -20.74
CA PRO A 227 26.31 5.91 -21.64
C PRO A 227 25.51 5.12 -22.68
N ASN A 228 24.24 4.83 -22.39
CA ASN A 228 23.38 3.99 -23.22
C ASN A 228 22.34 4.80 -23.99
N GLY A 229 22.33 6.13 -23.90
CA GLY A 229 21.29 7.00 -24.45
C GLY A 229 20.65 7.87 -23.38
N THR A 230 19.62 8.65 -23.72
CA THR A 230 18.98 9.57 -22.78
C THR A 230 18.34 8.81 -21.62
N ALA A 231 18.90 8.99 -20.42
CA ALA A 231 18.29 8.55 -19.18
C ALA A 231 17.26 9.59 -18.72
N ILE A 232 16.06 9.13 -18.33
CA ILE A 232 14.87 9.97 -18.14
C ILE A 232 14.24 9.69 -16.77
N GLY A 233 13.77 10.76 -16.14
CA GLY A 233 12.86 10.71 -15.00
C GLY A 233 13.51 10.27 -13.69
N LEU A 234 12.68 9.76 -12.77
CA LEU A 234 13.04 9.58 -11.36
C LEU A 234 14.27 8.69 -11.15
N LEU A 235 14.29 7.53 -11.81
CA LEU A 235 15.30 6.49 -11.67
C LEU A 235 16.30 6.44 -12.84
N GLN A 236 16.32 7.49 -13.68
CA GLN A 236 17.27 7.65 -14.80
C GLN A 236 17.36 6.38 -15.68
N VAL A 237 16.20 5.85 -16.04
CA VAL A 237 16.06 4.72 -16.97
C VAL A 237 15.89 5.23 -18.41
N TRP A 238 16.14 4.39 -19.40
CA TRP A 238 16.02 4.76 -20.83
C TRP A 238 15.08 3.82 -21.58
N LYS A 239 14.52 4.30 -22.69
CA LYS A 239 13.38 3.65 -23.36
C LYS A 239 13.63 2.19 -23.78
N PRO A 240 14.78 1.79 -24.34
CA PRO A 240 15.05 0.41 -24.73
C PRO A 240 15.02 -0.64 -23.61
N VAL A 241 15.36 -0.28 -22.36
CA VAL A 241 15.22 -1.19 -21.21
C VAL A 241 13.83 -1.12 -20.56
N CYS A 242 13.03 -0.12 -20.94
CA CYS A 242 11.66 0.10 -20.49
C CYS A 242 10.67 0.06 -21.65
N PRO A 243 10.57 -1.05 -22.41
CA PRO A 243 9.75 -1.08 -23.62
C PRO A 243 8.28 -0.78 -23.35
N LYS A 244 7.76 -1.18 -22.19
CA LYS A 244 6.36 -0.97 -21.74
C LYS A 244 6.03 0.48 -21.35
N ALA A 245 7.00 1.32 -21.05
CA ALA A 245 6.72 2.70 -20.63
C ALA A 245 6.42 3.57 -21.87
N ARG A 246 5.20 4.10 -22.02
CA ARG A 246 4.87 5.04 -23.11
C ARG A 246 5.65 6.35 -22.98
N ASP A 247 5.82 6.83 -21.76
CA ASP A 247 6.59 8.03 -21.44
C ASP A 247 7.31 7.86 -20.09
N LEU A 248 8.63 8.00 -20.09
CA LEU A 248 9.47 7.84 -18.91
C LEU A 248 9.45 9.06 -17.98
N HIS A 249 8.86 10.18 -18.39
CA HIS A 249 8.59 11.32 -17.50
C HIS A 249 7.41 11.07 -16.58
N ILE A 250 6.58 10.06 -16.89
CA ILE A 250 5.45 9.68 -16.05
C ILE A 250 5.99 8.88 -14.87
N PRO A 251 5.88 9.37 -13.62
CA PRO A 251 6.54 8.80 -12.46
C PRO A 251 6.25 7.32 -12.25
N TYR A 252 4.99 6.89 -12.37
CA TYR A 252 4.63 5.51 -12.11
C TYR A 252 5.20 4.55 -13.17
N GLN A 253 5.25 4.93 -14.44
CA GLN A 253 5.87 4.10 -15.49
C GLN A 253 7.39 3.99 -15.28
N ASN A 254 8.02 5.09 -14.85
CA ASN A 254 9.44 5.14 -14.51
C ASN A 254 9.76 4.24 -13.31
N ILE A 255 8.98 4.37 -12.23
CA ILE A 255 9.09 3.56 -11.01
C ILE A 255 8.85 2.09 -11.31
N GLN A 256 7.79 1.75 -12.06
CA GLN A 256 7.47 0.38 -12.43
C GLN A 256 8.63 -0.27 -13.18
N CYS A 257 9.15 0.40 -14.23
CA CYS A 257 10.28 -0.14 -14.96
C CYS A 257 11.53 -0.31 -14.08
N GLY A 258 11.83 0.68 -13.25
CA GLY A 258 12.99 0.60 -12.34
C GLY A 258 12.87 -0.54 -11.33
N ILE A 259 11.68 -0.75 -10.76
CA ILE A 259 11.43 -1.87 -9.83
C ILE A 259 11.52 -3.21 -10.57
N ASP A 260 10.97 -3.32 -11.78
CA ASP A 260 11.08 -4.55 -12.59
C ASP A 260 12.54 -4.91 -12.91
N LEU A 261 13.36 -3.91 -13.26
CA LEU A 261 14.78 -4.08 -13.51
C LEU A 261 15.54 -4.48 -12.23
N LEU A 262 15.28 -3.81 -11.11
CA LEU A 262 15.94 -4.10 -9.84
C LEU A 262 15.55 -5.48 -9.30
N ALA A 263 14.27 -5.87 -9.43
CA ALA A 263 13.79 -7.20 -9.07
C ALA A 263 14.56 -8.29 -9.81
N LYS A 264 14.73 -8.12 -11.13
CA LYS A 264 15.50 -9.03 -11.97
C LYS A 264 16.97 -9.08 -11.55
N GLU A 265 17.58 -7.95 -11.21
CA GLU A 265 18.95 -7.94 -10.68
C GLU A 265 19.04 -8.72 -9.37
N LEU A 266 18.18 -8.42 -8.39
CA LEU A 266 18.16 -9.11 -7.09
C LEU A 266 18.00 -10.63 -7.27
N GLN A 267 17.12 -11.08 -8.16
CA GLN A 267 16.96 -12.50 -8.47
C GLN A 267 18.20 -13.14 -9.10
N ASN A 268 18.99 -12.39 -9.86
CA ASN A 268 20.17 -12.93 -10.55
C ASN A 268 21.42 -12.99 -9.67
N ARG A 269 21.60 -12.03 -8.75
CA ARG A 269 22.86 -11.86 -8.00
C ARG A 269 22.72 -11.80 -6.49
N ASP A 270 21.50 -11.87 -5.97
CA ASP A 270 21.14 -11.84 -4.54
C ASP A 270 21.88 -10.80 -3.69
N THR A 271 22.21 -9.66 -4.30
CA THR A 271 22.93 -8.56 -3.65
C THR A 271 22.26 -7.26 -4.06
N LEU A 272 22.12 -6.35 -3.11
CA LEU A 272 21.65 -4.99 -3.37
C LEU A 272 22.73 -4.20 -4.12
N MET A 273 23.95 -4.15 -3.58
CA MET A 273 25.05 -3.40 -4.18
C MET A 273 26.10 -4.30 -4.82
N THR A 274 26.69 -3.82 -5.92
CA THR A 274 27.69 -4.58 -6.70
C THR A 274 28.86 -3.70 -7.13
N PRO A 275 30.09 -4.22 -7.25
CA PRO A 275 31.24 -3.44 -7.69
C PRO A 275 31.26 -3.15 -9.20
N THR A 276 30.27 -3.59 -9.98
CA THR A 276 30.31 -3.51 -11.45
C THR A 276 28.96 -3.18 -12.05
N SER A 277 28.97 -2.60 -13.26
CA SER A 277 27.79 -2.42 -14.10
C SER A 277 27.75 -3.40 -15.28
N ARG A 278 28.61 -4.43 -15.25
CA ARG A 278 28.83 -5.36 -16.37
C ARG A 278 28.58 -6.79 -15.95
N GLY A 279 28.06 -7.57 -16.89
CA GLY A 279 27.84 -9.00 -16.72
C GLY A 279 26.64 -9.34 -15.81
N PRO A 280 26.46 -10.62 -15.50
CA PRO A 280 25.32 -11.11 -14.70
C PRO A 280 25.26 -10.54 -13.28
N GLU A 281 26.41 -10.17 -12.71
CA GLU A 281 26.55 -9.59 -11.37
C GLU A 281 26.46 -8.05 -11.37
N GLY A 282 26.27 -7.44 -12.54
CA GLY A 282 26.24 -5.99 -12.69
C GLY A 282 24.94 -5.35 -12.23
N THR A 283 25.00 -4.07 -11.93
CA THR A 283 23.81 -3.23 -11.74
C THR A 283 23.68 -2.18 -12.84
N TYR A 284 22.45 -1.87 -13.20
CA TYR A 284 22.09 -0.76 -14.07
C TYR A 284 22.46 0.59 -13.43
N TRP A 285 22.30 0.72 -12.11
CA TRP A 285 22.40 2.02 -11.42
C TRP A 285 23.77 2.28 -10.82
N GLY A 286 24.41 3.38 -11.24
CA GLY A 286 25.59 3.94 -10.58
C GLY A 286 25.44 4.09 -9.06
N PRO A 287 24.31 4.61 -8.55
CA PRO A 287 23.95 4.65 -7.13
C PRO A 287 24.03 3.35 -6.33
N LEU A 288 23.85 2.20 -6.97
CA LEU A 288 23.93 0.88 -6.32
C LEU A 288 25.30 0.24 -6.47
N ARG A 289 26.32 1.00 -6.91
CA ARG A 289 27.68 0.49 -6.98
C ARG A 289 28.38 0.51 -5.62
N SER A 290 28.94 -0.62 -5.22
CA SER A 290 29.72 -0.75 -3.98
C SER A 290 31.18 -0.32 -4.15
N ASP A 291 31.68 -0.20 -5.38
CA ASP A 291 33.09 0.03 -5.62
C ASP A 291 33.49 1.52 -5.64
N ASP A 292 34.13 1.96 -4.56
CA ASP A 292 34.99 3.16 -4.59
C ASP A 292 36.19 2.97 -5.55
N TRP A 293 36.38 1.77 -6.10
CA TRP A 293 37.37 1.51 -7.13
C TRP A 293 37.15 2.38 -8.38
N ASN A 294 35.89 2.67 -8.74
CA ASN A 294 35.59 3.61 -9.80
C ASN A 294 36.20 4.99 -9.53
N LYS A 295 36.17 5.46 -8.28
CA LYS A 295 36.84 6.70 -7.85
C LYS A 295 38.35 6.65 -8.01
N ARG A 296 38.99 5.49 -7.78
CA ARG A 296 40.43 5.30 -8.00
C ARG A 296 40.84 5.43 -9.47
N ARG A 297 39.92 5.20 -10.42
CA ARG A 297 40.12 5.44 -11.85
C ARG A 297 39.62 6.83 -12.31
N GLY A 298 39.30 7.73 -11.39
CA GLY A 298 38.77 9.06 -11.67
C GLY A 298 37.27 9.12 -11.99
N GLY A 299 36.53 8.01 -11.80
CA GLY A 299 35.09 7.96 -11.99
C GLY A 299 34.32 8.65 -10.87
N ASP A 300 33.19 9.27 -11.22
CA ASP A 300 32.27 9.84 -10.24
C ASP A 300 31.54 8.73 -9.47
N ILE A 301 31.59 8.80 -8.14
CA ILE A 301 30.85 7.92 -7.22
C ILE A 301 29.93 8.70 -6.28
N SER A 302 29.75 10.00 -6.52
CA SER A 302 28.97 10.90 -5.67
C SER A 302 27.53 10.41 -5.48
N GLY A 303 26.90 9.93 -6.55
CA GLY A 303 25.56 9.33 -6.50
C GLY A 303 25.49 8.07 -5.62
N ALA A 304 26.50 7.21 -5.67
CA ALA A 304 26.57 6.00 -4.82
C ALA A 304 26.80 6.37 -3.35
N GLN A 305 27.69 7.33 -3.08
CA GLN A 305 27.94 7.84 -1.73
C GLN A 305 26.69 8.51 -1.14
N LYS A 306 25.99 9.34 -1.93
CA LYS A 306 24.73 9.99 -1.52
C LYS A 306 23.66 8.95 -1.21
N THR A 307 23.49 7.94 -2.07
CA THR A 307 22.49 6.87 -1.88
C THR A 307 22.77 6.08 -0.62
N ARG A 308 24.01 5.63 -0.39
CA ARG A 308 24.41 4.94 0.84
C ARG A 308 24.18 5.80 2.08
N ALA A 309 24.54 7.08 2.01
CA ALA A 309 24.36 7.99 3.13
C ALA A 309 22.88 8.17 3.50
N ILE A 310 21.97 8.20 2.52
CA ILE A 310 20.52 8.26 2.78
C ILE A 310 20.03 6.89 3.27
N MET A 311 20.40 5.78 2.64
CA MET A 311 19.99 4.43 3.07
C MET A 311 20.35 4.12 4.52
N SER A 312 21.57 4.50 4.96
CA SER A 312 22.03 4.26 6.33
C SER A 312 21.28 5.08 7.40
N GLN A 313 20.48 6.06 6.98
CA GLN A 313 19.68 6.87 7.90
C GLN A 313 18.36 6.20 8.27
N TYR A 314 17.98 5.12 7.59
CA TYR A 314 16.79 4.36 7.96
C TYR A 314 16.94 3.84 9.39
N ARG A 315 16.13 4.36 10.32
CA ARG A 315 16.33 4.15 11.76
C ARG A 315 16.44 2.71 12.20
N TYR A 316 15.68 1.81 11.58
CA TYR A 316 15.65 0.41 11.98
C TYR A 316 16.92 -0.35 11.57
N CYS A 317 17.84 0.25 10.81
CA CYS A 317 19.11 -0.37 10.45
C CYS A 317 20.11 -0.48 11.62
N LYS A 318 19.88 0.28 12.70
CA LYS A 318 20.76 0.34 13.88
C LYS A 318 20.26 -0.55 15.00
#